data_AF-A0A5J5DYP2-F1
#
_entry.id   AF-A0A5J5DYP2-F1
#
_cell.length_a   1.000
_cell.length_b   1.000
_cell.length_c   1.000
_cell.angle_alpha   90.00
_cell.angle_beta   90.00
_cell.angle_gamma   90.00
#
_symmetry.space_group_name_H-M   'P 1'
#
loop_
_entity.id
_entity.type
_entity.pdbx_description
1 polymer ?
#
loop_
_entity_poly.entity_id
_entity_poly.type
_entity_poly.pdbx_seq_one_letter_code
_entity_poly.pdbx_strand_id
1 'polypeptide(L)'
;MNGHVEVRSVVATLMIVVMLGLAGCAANGSSQAGQSAPSVQASSDCGGGSSNSSAQGQRLASSLDDYICQASTWKDISEKQRKILQEARANHGVTTAQYERAWSDFRTCLINRGYKSFDLIKFPNGVYKMPLITSAPTEAQQNKYYSDYTDCLQEEVMGIDAVFNKQVGNPSLYREPEDGVADCLRRENLVPKDYTADTLRKEHSARKYEHFNIRDMRVRGCFAANNWNVNFADEGAADIW
;
A
#
# COMPACT_ATOMS: atom_id res chain seq x y z
N MET A 1 11.62 22.33 33.48
CA MET A 1 10.44 23.04 32.92
C MET A 1 9.95 22.17 31.77
N ASN A 2 8.87 21.42 32.02
CA ASN A 2 8.37 20.38 31.11
C ASN A 2 7.56 21.04 29.99
N GLY A 3 8.05 20.93 28.75
CA GLY A 3 7.32 21.35 27.55
C GLY A 3 6.36 20.26 27.12
N HIS A 4 5.06 20.46 27.36
CA HIS A 4 4.00 19.65 26.77
C HIS A 4 3.93 19.91 25.26
N VAL A 5 4.02 18.83 24.46
CA VAL A 5 3.77 18.87 23.02
C VAL A 5 2.26 18.75 22.81
N GLU A 6 1.61 19.82 22.36
CA GLU A 6 0.23 19.78 21.91
C GLU A 6 0.15 19.22 20.48
N VAL A 7 -0.54 18.10 20.32
CA VAL A 7 -0.93 17.56 19.01
C VAL A 7 -2.39 17.92 18.78
N ARG A 8 -2.64 18.91 17.92
CA ARG A 8 -4.01 19.31 17.54
C ARG A 8 -4.54 18.35 16.48
N SER A 9 -5.50 17.52 16.88
CA SER A 9 -6.28 16.65 15.98
C SER A 9 -7.20 17.48 15.09
N VAL A 10 -7.06 17.34 13.77
CA VAL A 10 -8.16 17.55 12.83
C VAL A 10 -8.30 16.25 12.05
N VAL A 11 -9.31 15.47 12.42
CA VAL A 11 -9.62 14.15 11.88
C VAL A 11 -10.60 14.33 10.72
N ALA A 12 -10.20 13.91 9.52
CA ALA A 12 -11.12 13.65 8.42
C ALA A 12 -10.93 12.18 8.01
N THR A 13 -11.75 11.31 8.59
CA THR A 13 -11.74 9.86 8.34
C THR A 13 -12.59 9.57 7.11
N LEU A 14 -11.98 9.10 6.02
CA LEU A 14 -12.70 8.57 4.86
C LEU A 14 -12.74 7.03 4.97
N MET A 15 -13.89 6.49 5.37
CA MET A 15 -14.19 5.05 5.36
C MET A 15 -14.85 4.69 4.04
N ILE A 16 -14.17 3.93 3.18
CA ILE A 16 -14.75 3.37 1.95
C ILE A 16 -15.45 2.05 2.32
N VAL A 17 -16.78 2.07 2.33
CA VAL A 17 -17.64 0.88 2.49
C VAL A 17 -17.94 0.34 1.09
N VAL A 18 -17.36 -0.80 0.74
CA VAL A 18 -17.70 -1.53 -0.50
C VAL A 18 -18.90 -2.43 -0.22
N MET A 19 -20.08 -2.04 -0.70
CA MET A 19 -21.27 -2.87 -0.70
C MET A 19 -21.23 -3.87 -1.86
N LEU A 20 -21.15 -5.17 -1.55
CA LEU A 20 -21.34 -6.26 -2.50
C LEU A 20 -22.83 -6.50 -2.73
N GLY A 21 -23.35 -6.09 -3.89
CA GLY A 21 -24.68 -6.44 -4.36
C GLY A 21 -24.71 -7.86 -4.92
N LEU A 22 -25.54 -8.72 -4.33
CA LEU A 22 -25.95 -10.02 -4.87
C LEU A 22 -27.20 -9.85 -5.74
N ALA A 23 -27.13 -10.24 -7.02
CA ALA A 23 -28.28 -10.66 -7.82
C ALA A 23 -27.80 -11.56 -8.96
N GLY A 24 -28.36 -12.77 -9.06
CA GLY A 24 -27.96 -13.83 -9.99
C GLY A 24 -28.73 -13.87 -11.32
N CYS A 25 -28.40 -14.85 -12.17
CA CYS A 25 -29.31 -15.79 -12.81
C CYS A 25 -28.56 -16.73 -13.78
N ALA A 26 -29.06 -17.96 -13.88
CA ALA A 26 -28.54 -19.06 -14.69
C ALA A 26 -29.01 -19.02 -16.16
N ALA A 27 -28.22 -19.60 -17.06
CA ALA A 27 -28.71 -20.20 -18.31
C ALA A 27 -27.74 -21.30 -18.80
N ASN A 28 -28.30 -22.49 -19.04
CA ASN A 28 -27.67 -23.65 -19.67
C ASN A 28 -27.82 -23.56 -21.21
N GLY A 29 -26.83 -24.04 -21.97
CA GLY A 29 -26.96 -24.25 -23.41
C GLY A 29 -25.64 -24.72 -24.05
N SER A 30 -25.66 -25.88 -24.69
CA SER A 30 -24.53 -26.75 -25.04
C SER A 30 -24.01 -26.65 -26.49
N SER A 31 -22.72 -26.97 -26.66
CA SER A 31 -22.05 -27.71 -27.76
C SER A 31 -21.53 -27.03 -29.06
N GLN A 32 -20.19 -27.17 -29.21
CA GLN A 32 -19.38 -27.66 -30.34
C GLN A 32 -18.72 -26.73 -31.41
N ALA A 33 -17.37 -26.74 -31.32
CA ALA A 33 -16.33 -27.02 -32.33
C ALA A 33 -16.04 -26.06 -33.51
N GLY A 34 -14.77 -25.63 -33.61
CA GLY A 34 -14.17 -25.14 -34.87
C GLY A 34 -12.94 -24.19 -34.79
N GLN A 35 -11.74 -24.75 -34.52
CA GLN A 35 -10.41 -24.46 -35.09
C GLN A 35 -9.80 -23.02 -35.25
N SER A 36 -8.59 -22.87 -34.66
CA SER A 36 -7.35 -22.24 -35.16
C SER A 36 -7.05 -20.74 -34.98
N ALA A 37 -6.22 -20.41 -33.97
CA ALA A 37 -5.06 -19.51 -34.03
C ALA A 37 -4.26 -19.60 -32.71
N PRO A 38 -2.90 -19.57 -32.68
CA PRO A 38 -2.16 -19.47 -31.43
C PRO A 38 -2.18 -18.01 -30.97
N SER A 39 -3.24 -17.61 -30.27
CA SER A 39 -3.16 -16.43 -29.42
C SER A 39 -2.28 -16.81 -28.22
N VAL A 40 -1.24 -16.02 -27.97
CA VAL A 40 -0.54 -16.04 -26.69
C VAL A 40 -1.55 -15.52 -25.66
N GLN A 41 -2.42 -16.42 -25.19
CA GLN A 41 -3.20 -16.20 -23.99
C GLN A 41 -2.20 -16.23 -22.84
N ALA A 42 -1.79 -15.05 -22.37
CA ALA A 42 -1.32 -14.92 -21.00
C ALA A 42 -2.46 -15.47 -20.13
N SER A 43 -2.35 -16.72 -19.71
CA SER A 43 -3.36 -17.39 -18.91
C SER A 43 -3.50 -16.60 -17.62
N SER A 44 -4.57 -15.82 -17.54
CA SER A 44 -4.99 -15.02 -16.38
C SER A 44 -5.53 -15.90 -15.25
N ASP A 45 -5.04 -17.14 -15.16
CA ASP A 45 -5.49 -18.09 -14.15
C ASP A 45 -4.71 -17.76 -12.87
N CYS A 46 -5.18 -16.71 -12.20
CA CYS A 46 -4.97 -16.49 -10.79
C CYS A 46 -5.73 -17.58 -10.05
N GLY A 47 -5.22 -18.82 -10.13
CA GLY A 47 -5.79 -19.98 -9.48
C GLY A 47 -5.90 -19.74 -7.99
N GLY A 48 -7.11 -19.39 -7.55
CA GLY A 48 -7.44 -19.22 -6.15
C GLY A 48 -7.33 -20.58 -5.46
N GLY A 49 -6.22 -20.81 -4.77
CA GLY A 49 -6.08 -21.92 -3.85
C GLY A 49 -7.08 -21.75 -2.70
N SER A 50 -8.29 -22.27 -2.87
CA SER A 50 -9.26 -22.47 -1.80
C SER A 50 -8.71 -23.52 -0.83
N SER A 51 -7.86 -23.08 0.08
CA SER A 51 -7.50 -23.84 1.27
C SER A 51 -8.39 -23.36 2.40
N ASN A 52 -9.28 -24.24 2.85
CA ASN A 52 -10.06 -24.03 4.06
C ASN A 52 -9.10 -24.22 5.25
N SER A 53 -8.62 -23.12 5.85
CA SER A 53 -7.91 -23.20 7.13
C SER A 53 -8.09 -21.90 7.91
N SER A 54 -8.25 -22.01 9.22
CA SER A 54 -8.37 -20.89 10.17
C SER A 54 -7.21 -19.88 10.12
N ALA A 55 -6.12 -20.18 9.40
CA ALA A 55 -4.99 -19.29 9.15
C ALA A 55 -5.23 -18.26 8.02
N GLN A 56 -6.15 -18.50 7.08
CA GLN A 56 -6.47 -17.54 6.00
C GLN A 56 -7.05 -16.22 6.54
N GLY A 57 -7.76 -16.25 7.68
CA GLY A 57 -8.34 -15.05 8.28
C GLY A 57 -7.28 -14.03 8.73
N GLN A 58 -6.08 -14.49 9.05
CA GLN A 58 -4.97 -13.69 9.58
C GLN A 58 -4.02 -13.17 8.49
N ARG A 59 -4.10 -13.71 7.26
CA ARG A 59 -3.21 -13.36 6.15
C ARG A 59 -3.99 -12.77 4.96
N LEU A 60 -3.33 -11.91 4.18
CA LEU A 60 -3.89 -11.28 2.98
C LEU A 60 -3.92 -12.26 1.79
N ALA A 61 -2.90 -13.11 1.68
CA ALA A 61 -2.83 -14.20 0.70
C ALA A 61 -1.94 -15.33 1.23
N SER A 62 -1.96 -16.48 0.58
CA SER A 62 -1.12 -17.65 0.91
C SER A 62 0.36 -17.41 0.64
N SER A 63 0.68 -16.65 -0.41
CA SER A 63 2.03 -16.31 -0.84
C SER A 63 2.09 -14.91 -1.48
N LEU A 64 3.31 -14.37 -1.65
CA LEU A 64 3.49 -13.09 -2.35
C LEU A 64 3.03 -13.18 -3.81
N ASP A 65 3.28 -14.30 -4.50
CA ASP A 65 2.82 -14.50 -5.87
C ASP A 65 1.29 -14.52 -5.98
N ASP A 66 0.60 -15.09 -4.98
CA ASP A 66 -0.87 -15.03 -4.92
C ASP A 66 -1.35 -13.60 -4.67
N TYR A 67 -0.66 -12.84 -3.81
CA TYR A 67 -0.98 -11.44 -3.57
C TYR A 67 -0.76 -10.57 -4.81
N ILE A 68 0.34 -10.78 -5.54
CA ILE A 68 0.61 -10.13 -6.83
C ILE A 68 -0.50 -10.46 -7.83
N CYS A 69 -0.92 -11.72 -7.90
CA CYS A 69 -2.01 -12.13 -8.78
C CYS A 69 -3.30 -11.39 -8.44
N GLN A 70 -3.69 -11.36 -7.15
CA GLN A 70 -4.85 -10.61 -6.69
C GLN A 70 -4.75 -9.12 -7.04
N ALA A 71 -3.61 -8.48 -6.76
CA ALA A 71 -3.37 -7.07 -7.07
C ALA A 71 -3.51 -6.76 -8.56
N SER A 72 -3.02 -7.65 -9.44
CA SER A 72 -3.15 -7.49 -10.90
C SER A 72 -4.60 -7.50 -11.41
N THR A 73 -5.55 -8.01 -10.61
CA THR A 73 -6.97 -8.07 -10.96
C THR A 73 -7.79 -6.91 -10.40
N TRP A 74 -7.20 -6.04 -9.57
CA TRP A 74 -7.90 -4.88 -9.02
C TRP A 74 -8.50 -4.01 -10.12
N LYS A 75 -9.75 -3.56 -9.94
CA LYS A 75 -10.46 -2.82 -11.00
C LYS A 75 -9.87 -1.44 -11.23
N ASP A 76 -9.37 -0.84 -10.16
CA ASP A 76 -8.98 0.57 -10.12
C ASP A 76 -7.49 0.79 -10.42
N ILE A 77 -6.77 -0.24 -10.94
CA ILE A 77 -5.40 -0.07 -11.45
C ILE A 77 -5.39 -0.03 -12.98
N SER A 78 -4.49 0.79 -13.52
CA SER A 78 -4.26 0.90 -14.97
C SER A 78 -3.71 -0.40 -15.59
N GLU A 79 -3.90 -0.55 -16.89
CA GLU A 79 -3.32 -1.64 -17.68
C GLU A 79 -1.78 -1.66 -17.61
N LYS A 80 -1.16 -0.48 -17.48
CA LYS A 80 0.30 -0.34 -17.28
C LYS A 80 0.73 -1.03 -15.99
N GLN A 81 0.04 -0.78 -14.87
CA GLN A 81 0.34 -1.44 -13.61
C GLN A 81 0.05 -2.95 -13.67
N ARG A 82 -1.03 -3.38 -14.32
CA ARG A 82 -1.33 -4.82 -14.49
C ARG A 82 -0.18 -5.56 -15.14
N LYS A 83 0.38 -5.02 -16.23
CA LYS A 83 1.54 -5.61 -16.92
C LYS A 83 2.76 -5.70 -16.02
N ILE A 84 3.09 -4.62 -15.29
CA ILE A 84 4.20 -4.62 -14.34
C ILE A 84 4.00 -5.69 -13.25
N LEU A 85 2.77 -5.85 -12.74
CA LEU A 85 2.47 -6.86 -11.72
C LEU A 85 2.53 -8.29 -12.29
N GLN A 86 2.12 -8.51 -13.54
CA GLN A 86 2.30 -9.80 -14.21
C GLN A 86 3.78 -10.16 -14.38
N GLU A 87 4.62 -9.19 -14.77
CA GLU A 87 6.08 -9.35 -14.80
C GLU A 87 6.66 -9.59 -13.40
N ALA A 88 6.18 -8.85 -12.40
CA ALA A 88 6.61 -9.00 -11.01
C ALA A 88 6.33 -10.42 -10.48
N ARG A 89 5.21 -11.03 -10.86
CA ARG A 89 4.90 -12.43 -10.50
C ARG A 89 5.95 -13.39 -11.08
N ALA A 90 6.39 -13.17 -12.32
CA ALA A 90 7.46 -13.98 -12.93
C ALA A 90 8.82 -13.78 -12.24
N ASN A 91 9.05 -12.60 -11.64
CA ASN A 91 10.25 -12.27 -10.88
C ASN A 91 10.15 -12.57 -9.38
N HIS A 92 9.03 -13.15 -8.92
CA HIS A 92 8.70 -13.35 -7.50
C HIS A 92 8.71 -12.06 -6.64
N GLY A 93 8.40 -10.93 -7.26
CA GLY A 93 8.41 -9.63 -6.60
C GLY A 93 8.49 -8.45 -7.55
N VAL A 94 8.12 -7.27 -7.04
CA VAL A 94 8.35 -6.00 -7.72
C VAL A 94 9.83 -5.63 -7.54
N THR A 95 10.50 -5.36 -8.65
CA THR A 95 11.89 -4.88 -8.62
C THR A 95 11.96 -3.43 -8.15
N THR A 96 13.09 -3.04 -7.55
CA THR A 96 13.32 -1.64 -7.15
C THR A 96 13.18 -0.67 -8.33
N ALA A 97 13.63 -1.05 -9.53
CA ALA A 97 13.51 -0.21 -10.72
C ALA A 97 12.05 0.00 -11.17
N GLN A 98 11.21 -1.04 -11.11
CA GLN A 98 9.77 -0.92 -11.39
C GLN A 98 9.09 0.00 -10.36
N TYR A 99 9.41 -0.19 -9.07
CA TYR A 99 8.86 0.60 -7.98
C TYR A 99 9.25 2.09 -8.05
N GLU A 100 10.54 2.38 -8.21
CA GLU A 100 11.05 3.75 -8.32
C GLU A 100 10.50 4.47 -9.55
N ARG A 101 10.35 3.76 -10.68
CA ARG A 101 9.73 4.31 -11.88
C ARG A 101 8.26 4.66 -11.65
N ALA A 102 7.48 3.76 -11.05
CA ALA A 102 6.06 4.01 -10.77
C ALA A 102 5.84 5.25 -9.89
N TRP A 103 6.66 5.43 -8.85
CA TRP A 103 6.62 6.64 -8.01
C TRP A 103 7.09 7.91 -8.73
N SER A 104 8.07 7.80 -9.62
CA SER A 104 8.49 8.91 -10.49
C SER A 104 7.38 9.33 -11.45
N ASP A 105 6.67 8.37 -12.04
CA ASP A 105 5.56 8.61 -12.95
C ASP A 105 4.37 9.23 -12.20
N PHE A 106 4.07 8.75 -11.00
CA PHE A 106 3.07 9.35 -10.10
C PHE A 106 3.37 10.84 -9.79
N ARG A 107 4.62 11.17 -9.41
CA ARG A 107 5.03 12.58 -9.20
C ARG A 107 4.79 13.42 -10.45
N THR A 108 5.20 12.87 -11.60
CA THR A 108 5.08 13.54 -12.90
C THR A 108 3.60 13.79 -13.26
N CYS A 109 2.72 12.84 -12.98
CA CYS A 109 1.28 12.98 -13.17
C CYS A 109 0.72 14.19 -12.41
N LEU A 110 1.08 14.35 -11.13
CA LEU A 110 0.66 15.52 -10.34
C LEU A 110 1.26 16.83 -10.89
N ILE A 111 2.55 16.85 -11.21
CA ILE A 111 3.18 18.05 -11.77
C ILE A 111 2.50 18.49 -13.08
N ASN A 112 2.17 17.54 -13.96
CA ASN A 112 1.45 17.80 -15.21
C ASN A 112 0.02 18.33 -15.00
N ARG A 113 -0.57 18.10 -13.83
CA ARG A 113 -1.89 18.62 -13.43
C ARG A 113 -1.83 19.99 -12.74
N GLY A 114 -0.63 20.58 -12.69
CA GLY A 114 -0.39 21.96 -12.26
C GLY A 114 0.12 22.12 -10.84
N TYR A 115 0.47 21.04 -10.14
CA TYR A 115 1.05 21.12 -8.79
C TYR A 115 2.55 21.45 -8.85
N LYS A 116 3.06 22.19 -7.85
CA LYS A 116 4.52 22.40 -7.72
C LYS A 116 5.23 21.07 -7.48
N SER A 117 6.52 21.03 -7.84
CA SER A 117 7.37 19.89 -7.51
C SER A 117 7.49 19.70 -6.00
N PHE A 118 7.50 18.45 -5.57
CA PHE A 118 7.65 18.03 -4.18
C PHE A 118 8.53 16.79 -4.13
N ASP A 119 9.25 16.56 -3.03
CA ASP A 119 10.05 15.37 -2.84
C ASP A 119 9.32 14.31 -2.02
N LEU A 120 9.47 13.05 -2.45
CA LEU A 120 8.97 11.89 -1.72
C LEU A 120 9.89 11.58 -0.54
N ILE A 121 9.31 11.12 0.56
CA ILE A 121 10.07 10.57 1.68
C ILE A 121 10.48 9.15 1.28
N LYS A 122 11.79 8.86 1.23
CA LYS A 122 12.32 7.50 1.02
C LYS A 122 12.83 6.92 2.32
N PHE A 123 12.33 5.75 2.70
CA PHE A 123 12.80 5.03 3.88
C PHE A 123 13.97 4.09 3.55
N PRO A 124 14.80 3.69 4.54
CA PRO A 124 15.93 2.78 4.32
C PRO A 124 15.55 1.43 3.68
N ASN A 125 14.32 0.95 3.89
CA ASN A 125 13.78 -0.27 3.27
C ASN A 125 13.30 -0.04 1.82
N GLY A 126 13.50 1.15 1.26
CA GLY A 126 13.17 1.50 -0.12
C GLY A 126 11.77 2.06 -0.32
N VAL A 127 10.86 1.92 0.65
CA VAL A 127 9.47 2.40 0.55
C VAL A 127 9.42 3.92 0.42
N TYR A 128 8.54 4.40 -0.44
CA TYR A 128 8.20 5.82 -0.57
C TYR A 128 6.91 6.16 0.18
N LYS A 129 6.85 7.39 0.68
CA LYS A 129 5.64 8.00 1.23
C LYS A 129 5.55 9.43 0.71
N MET A 130 4.31 9.89 0.50
CA MET A 130 4.04 11.30 0.27
C MET A 130 4.47 12.14 1.48
N PRO A 131 5.07 13.31 1.25
CA PRO A 131 5.28 14.25 2.33
C PRO A 131 3.93 14.73 2.87
N LEU A 132 3.94 15.33 4.06
CA LEU A 132 2.79 16.12 4.48
C LEU A 132 2.64 17.27 3.49
N ILE A 133 1.41 17.55 3.07
CA ILE A 133 1.11 18.67 2.18
C ILE A 133 0.50 19.79 3.02
N THR A 134 0.90 21.03 2.77
CA THR A 134 0.27 22.19 3.39
C THR A 134 -1.22 22.24 3.04
N SER A 135 -2.06 22.79 3.93
CA SER A 135 -3.49 22.92 3.64
C SER A 135 -3.74 23.72 2.36
N ALA A 136 -4.68 23.24 1.55
CA ALA A 136 -5.11 23.96 0.36
C ALA A 136 -5.65 25.35 0.72
N PRO A 137 -5.39 26.39 -0.09
CA PRO A 137 -5.95 27.72 0.16
C PRO A 137 -7.48 27.76 0.06
N THR A 138 -8.08 26.87 -0.72
CA THR A 138 -9.53 26.81 -0.96
C THR A 138 -10.04 25.37 -0.97
N GLU A 139 -11.33 25.19 -0.65
CA GLU A 139 -12.01 23.89 -0.76
C GLU A 139 -12.00 23.36 -2.20
N ALA A 140 -12.13 24.24 -3.20
CA ALA A 140 -12.04 23.86 -4.61
C ALA A 140 -10.67 23.27 -4.97
N GLN A 141 -9.58 23.86 -4.49
CA GLN A 141 -8.23 23.30 -4.67
C GLN A 141 -8.05 21.98 -3.93
N GLN A 142 -8.60 21.87 -2.72
CA GLN A 142 -8.57 20.64 -1.95
C GLN A 142 -9.29 19.49 -2.68
N ASN A 143 -10.51 19.73 -3.16
CA ASN A 143 -11.30 18.74 -3.89
C ASN A 143 -10.63 18.34 -5.22
N LYS A 144 -10.07 19.31 -5.95
CA LYS A 144 -9.28 19.03 -7.15
C LYS A 144 -8.07 18.15 -6.82
N TYR A 145 -7.33 18.48 -5.76
CA TYR A 145 -6.19 17.69 -5.32
C TYR A 145 -6.57 16.25 -4.95
N TYR A 146 -7.65 16.02 -4.22
CA TYR A 146 -8.07 14.65 -3.90
C TYR A 146 -8.45 13.85 -5.15
N SER A 147 -9.15 14.45 -6.09
CA SER A 147 -9.46 13.82 -7.38
C SER A 147 -8.17 13.49 -8.13
N ASP A 148 -7.29 14.48 -8.28
CA ASP A 148 -6.07 14.35 -9.06
C ASP A 148 -5.09 13.36 -8.44
N TYR A 149 -4.97 13.37 -7.11
CA TYR A 149 -4.17 12.43 -6.35
C TYR A 149 -4.66 10.99 -6.57
N THR A 150 -5.97 10.76 -6.42
CA THR A 150 -6.57 9.43 -6.54
C THR A 150 -6.36 8.87 -7.94
N ASP A 151 -6.68 9.66 -8.96
CA ASP A 151 -6.46 9.31 -10.37
C ASP A 151 -4.99 9.00 -10.67
N CYS A 152 -4.04 9.86 -10.25
CA CYS A 152 -2.61 9.62 -10.48
C CYS A 152 -2.12 8.36 -9.76
N LEU A 153 -2.62 8.11 -8.55
CA LEU A 153 -2.29 6.92 -7.78
C LEU A 153 -2.79 5.64 -8.49
N GLN A 154 -4.05 5.66 -8.90
CA GLN A 154 -4.72 4.56 -9.62
C GLN A 154 -4.12 4.33 -11.01
N GLU A 155 -3.61 5.37 -11.66
CA GLU A 155 -2.95 5.25 -12.95
C GLU A 155 -1.53 4.71 -12.82
N GLU A 156 -0.74 5.21 -11.87
CA GLU A 156 0.71 5.00 -11.90
C GLU A 156 1.26 4.00 -10.90
N VAL A 157 0.74 3.92 -9.66
CA VAL A 157 1.54 3.32 -8.56
C VAL A 157 0.77 2.47 -7.55
N MET A 158 -0.56 2.58 -7.43
CA MET A 158 -1.36 1.95 -6.37
C MET A 158 -1.10 0.44 -6.17
N GLY A 159 -1.20 -0.36 -7.24
CA GLY A 159 -1.02 -1.81 -7.17
C GLY A 159 0.44 -2.21 -6.95
N ILE A 160 1.36 -1.49 -7.59
CA ILE A 160 2.80 -1.72 -7.49
C ILE A 160 3.28 -1.42 -6.06
N ASP A 161 2.82 -0.32 -5.47
CA ASP A 161 3.15 0.08 -4.10
C ASP A 161 2.60 -0.89 -3.07
N ALA A 162 1.35 -1.32 -3.24
CA ALA A 162 0.77 -2.32 -2.34
C ALA A 162 1.61 -3.60 -2.30
N VAL A 163 2.05 -4.12 -3.45
CA VAL A 163 2.89 -5.31 -3.51
C VAL A 163 4.27 -5.06 -2.92
N PHE A 164 4.94 -3.99 -3.33
CA PHE A 164 6.30 -3.69 -2.87
C PHE A 164 6.35 -3.50 -1.35
N ASN A 165 5.37 -2.81 -0.78
CA ASN A 165 5.24 -2.62 0.66
C ASN A 165 5.10 -3.95 1.42
N LYS A 166 4.32 -4.90 0.90
CA LYS A 166 4.26 -6.25 1.48
C LYS A 166 5.58 -7.00 1.34
N GLN A 167 6.21 -6.96 0.18
CA GLN A 167 7.49 -7.62 -0.07
C GLN A 167 8.56 -7.23 0.97
N VAL A 168 8.69 -5.94 1.29
CA VAL A 168 9.77 -5.46 2.17
C VAL A 168 9.35 -5.42 3.64
N GLY A 169 8.13 -4.99 3.95
CA GLY A 169 7.69 -4.75 5.33
C GLY A 169 6.75 -5.80 5.91
N ASN A 170 6.14 -6.65 5.08
CA ASN A 170 5.16 -7.64 5.52
C ASN A 170 5.16 -8.91 4.64
N PRO A 171 6.29 -9.62 4.54
CA PRO A 171 6.44 -10.78 3.67
C PRO A 171 5.58 -11.97 4.14
N SER A 172 5.22 -12.01 5.41
CA SER A 172 4.27 -12.96 5.98
C SER A 172 2.81 -12.64 5.60
N LEU A 173 2.55 -11.48 5.01
CA LEU A 173 1.23 -11.01 4.55
C LEU A 173 0.19 -10.93 5.67
N TYR A 174 0.58 -10.47 6.86
CA TYR A 174 -0.36 -10.19 7.94
C TYR A 174 -1.46 -9.22 7.48
N ARG A 175 -2.71 -9.56 7.80
CA ARG A 175 -3.87 -8.70 7.52
C ARG A 175 -3.87 -7.46 8.40
N GLU A 176 -3.60 -7.64 9.69
CA GLU A 176 -3.53 -6.56 10.66
C GLU A 176 -2.19 -5.80 10.52
N PRO A 177 -2.22 -4.46 10.36
CA PRO A 177 -1.01 -3.66 10.21
C PRO A 177 -0.03 -3.82 11.38
N GLU A 178 -0.50 -3.88 12.63
CA GLU A 178 0.38 -3.95 13.80
C GLU A 178 1.16 -5.25 13.88
N ASP A 179 0.58 -6.36 13.42
CA ASP A 179 1.27 -7.64 13.31
C ASP A 179 2.41 -7.58 12.29
N GLY A 180 2.16 -6.93 11.14
CA GLY A 180 3.20 -6.66 10.14
C GLY A 180 4.27 -5.69 10.63
N VAL A 181 3.90 -4.64 11.36
CA VAL A 181 4.86 -3.71 11.94
C VAL A 181 5.73 -4.40 12.99
N ALA A 182 5.12 -5.10 13.96
CA ALA A 182 5.87 -5.78 15.01
C ALA A 182 6.84 -6.82 14.41
N ASP A 183 6.42 -7.55 13.37
CA ASP A 183 7.29 -8.47 12.66
C ASP A 183 8.46 -7.77 11.95
N CYS A 184 8.18 -6.69 11.21
CA CYS A 184 9.20 -5.89 10.55
C CYS A 184 10.24 -5.36 11.55
N LEU A 185 9.79 -4.79 12.67
CA LEU A 185 10.67 -4.27 13.71
C LEU A 185 11.59 -5.36 14.28
N ARG A 186 11.06 -6.57 14.51
CA ARG A 186 11.86 -7.72 14.98
C ARG A 186 12.89 -8.14 13.94
N ARG A 187 12.51 -8.27 12.67
CA ARG A 187 13.40 -8.65 11.57
C ARG A 187 14.53 -7.66 11.36
N GLU A 188 14.25 -6.37 11.52
CA GLU A 188 15.23 -5.28 11.45
C GLU A 188 16.08 -5.14 12.74
N ASN A 189 15.86 -6.00 13.75
CA ASN A 189 16.52 -5.96 15.06
C ASN A 189 16.36 -4.60 15.78
N LEU A 190 15.21 -3.95 15.60
CA LEU A 190 14.89 -2.65 16.21
C LEU A 190 14.20 -2.80 17.58
N VAL A 191 13.72 -4.01 17.88
CA VAL A 191 13.03 -4.39 19.12
C VAL A 191 13.43 -5.80 19.56
N PRO A 192 13.19 -6.19 20.83
CA PRO A 192 13.36 -7.56 21.30
C PRO A 192 12.55 -8.59 20.51
N LYS A 193 13.02 -9.85 20.49
CA LYS A 193 12.38 -10.94 19.72
C LYS A 193 10.97 -11.31 20.19
N ASP A 194 10.66 -11.04 21.44
CA ASP A 194 9.35 -11.26 22.06
C ASP A 194 8.41 -10.05 21.94
N TYR A 195 8.84 -8.97 21.27
CA TYR A 195 7.99 -7.83 21.00
C TYR A 195 6.79 -8.22 20.13
N THR A 196 5.57 -7.83 20.49
CA THR A 196 4.32 -8.26 19.83
C THR A 196 3.48 -7.08 19.33
N ALA A 197 2.50 -7.37 18.49
CA ALA A 197 1.49 -6.39 18.07
C ALA A 197 0.72 -5.80 19.27
N ASP A 198 0.48 -6.58 20.32
CA ASP A 198 -0.19 -6.08 21.53
C ASP A 198 0.67 -5.11 22.32
N THR A 199 1.98 -5.35 22.40
CA THR A 199 2.93 -4.38 22.96
C THR A 199 2.91 -3.10 22.14
N LEU A 200 2.95 -3.21 20.81
CA LEU A 200 2.87 -2.06 19.90
C LEU A 200 1.59 -1.25 20.08
N ARG A 201 0.43 -1.91 20.15
CA ARG A 201 -0.87 -1.27 20.37
C ARG A 201 -0.91 -0.52 21.71
N LYS A 202 -0.34 -1.11 22.77
CA LYS A 202 -0.25 -0.49 24.10
C LYS A 202 0.64 0.75 24.08
N GLU A 203 1.85 0.65 23.52
CA GLU A 203 2.79 1.77 23.40
C GLU A 203 2.22 2.91 22.56
N HIS A 204 1.59 2.58 21.43
CA HIS A 204 0.96 3.54 20.54
C HIS A 204 -0.20 4.27 21.23
N SER A 205 -1.11 3.53 21.89
CA SER A 205 -2.24 4.11 22.63
C SER A 205 -1.79 4.99 23.79
N ALA A 206 -0.71 4.61 24.47
CA ALA A 206 -0.09 5.40 25.54
C ALA A 206 0.75 6.58 25.02
N ARG A 207 0.99 6.66 23.70
CA ARG A 207 1.96 7.58 23.07
C ARG A 207 3.34 7.52 23.72
N LYS A 208 3.74 6.33 24.16
CA LYS A 208 5.00 6.06 24.86
C LYS A 208 5.65 4.81 24.29
N TYR A 209 6.72 5.01 23.52
CA TYR A 209 7.48 3.94 22.89
C TYR A 209 8.75 3.69 23.70
N GLU A 210 8.78 2.57 24.43
CA GLU A 210 9.88 2.20 25.32
C GLU A 210 10.89 1.31 24.61
N HIS A 211 10.46 0.57 23.58
CA HIS A 211 11.28 -0.45 22.92
C HIS A 211 12.00 0.04 21.66
N PHE A 212 11.61 1.19 21.11
CA PHE A 212 12.26 1.76 19.92
C PHE A 212 12.14 3.28 19.89
N ASN A 213 13.06 3.92 19.15
CA ASN A 213 12.94 5.33 18.84
C ASN A 213 12.00 5.51 17.64
N ILE A 214 10.83 6.12 17.88
CA ILE A 214 9.85 6.32 16.81
C ILE A 214 10.36 7.26 15.69
N ARG A 215 11.41 8.05 15.93
CA ARG A 215 12.05 8.88 14.91
C ARG A 215 13.11 8.15 14.09
N ASP A 216 13.48 6.91 14.44
CA ASP A 216 14.38 6.11 13.61
C ASP A 216 13.71 5.83 12.25
N MET A 217 14.39 6.18 11.17
CA MET A 217 13.86 6.01 9.81
C MET A 217 13.62 4.54 9.43
N ARG A 218 14.31 3.59 10.06
CA ARG A 218 14.05 2.15 9.86
C ARG A 218 12.74 1.74 10.51
N VAL A 219 12.45 2.24 11.72
CA VAL A 219 11.15 2.05 12.39
C VAL A 219 10.03 2.63 11.52
N ARG A 220 10.22 3.85 11.03
CA ARG A 220 9.23 4.52 10.17
C ARG A 220 9.06 3.84 8.82
N GLY A 221 10.11 3.22 8.28
CA GLY A 221 10.03 2.36 7.10
C GLY A 221 9.13 1.14 7.33
N CYS A 222 9.21 0.50 8.51
CA CYS A 222 8.29 -0.58 8.87
C CYS A 222 6.83 -0.11 8.96
N PHE A 223 6.60 1.12 9.45
CA PHE A 223 5.27 1.69 9.55
C PHE A 223 4.69 2.00 8.16
N ALA A 224 5.48 2.67 7.31
CA ALA A 224 5.11 3.01 5.95
C ALA A 224 4.76 1.77 5.13
N ALA A 225 5.60 0.73 5.17
CA ALA A 225 5.38 -0.53 4.45
C ALA A 225 4.12 -1.31 4.92
N ASN A 226 3.59 -0.99 6.09
CA ASN A 226 2.40 -1.60 6.64
C ASN A 226 1.18 -0.68 6.62
N ASN A 227 1.24 0.46 5.92
CA ASN A 227 0.21 1.50 5.91
C ASN A 227 -0.20 1.94 7.33
N TRP A 228 0.73 1.86 8.27
CA TRP A 228 0.50 2.29 9.64
C TRP A 228 0.86 3.77 9.76
N ASN A 229 -0.16 4.61 9.55
CA ASN A 229 0.01 6.04 9.40
C ASN A 229 0.33 6.72 10.74
N VAL A 230 1.61 7.03 10.94
CA VAL A 230 2.07 7.98 11.94
C VAL A 230 2.69 9.15 11.22
N ASN A 231 2.17 10.35 11.47
CA ASN A 231 2.72 11.60 10.93
C ASN A 231 3.63 12.23 11.97
N PHE A 232 4.80 12.68 11.53
CA PHE A 232 5.77 13.32 12.41
C PHE A 232 5.94 14.77 12.01
N ALA A 233 5.93 15.68 12.98
CA ALA A 233 6.10 17.10 12.72
C ALA A 233 7.45 17.46 12.07
N ASP A 234 8.46 16.58 12.20
CA ASP A 234 9.78 16.73 11.59
C ASP A 234 9.85 16.24 10.13
N GLU A 235 8.78 15.64 9.59
CA GLU A 235 8.70 15.27 8.16
C GLU A 235 8.65 16.50 7.23
N GLY A 236 8.42 17.69 7.78
CA GLY A 236 8.19 18.90 6.99
C GLY A 236 6.87 18.84 6.23
N ALA A 237 6.39 19.99 5.77
CA ALA A 237 5.24 20.07 4.88
C ALA A 237 5.66 20.67 3.54
N ALA A 238 5.29 20.02 2.44
CA ALA A 238 5.48 20.53 1.10
C ALA A 238 4.33 21.46 0.71
N ASP A 239 4.68 22.64 0.18
CA ASP A 239 3.72 23.54 -0.46
C ASP A 239 3.62 23.20 -1.96
N ILE A 240 2.48 22.64 -2.37
CA ILE A 240 2.27 22.17 -3.75
C ILE A 240 1.29 23.04 -4.56
N TRP A 241 0.76 24.10 -3.96
CA TRP A 241 -0.33 24.92 -4.51
C TRP A 241 0.16 26.02 -5.46
#